data_AF-A0A934GCJ1-F1
#
_entry.id   AF-A0A934GCJ1-F1
#
_cell.length_a   1.000
_cell.length_b   1.000
_cell.length_c   1.000
_cell.angle_alpha   90.00
_cell.angle_beta   90.00
_cell.angle_gamma   90.00
#
_symmetry.space_group_name_H-M   'P 1'
#
loop_
_entity.id
_entity.type
_entity.pdbx_description
1 polymer ?
#
loop_
_entity_poly.entity_id
_entity_poly.type
_entity_poly.pdbx_seq_one_letter_code
_entity_poly.pdbx_strand_id
1 'polypeptide(L)' 'MTQLILQVPESVFASLHRAPDEFGQEMRVAAAVKWYELGKVSQGKAAEIAGLSRCAVDPLE' A
#
# COMPACT_ATOMS: atom_id res chain seq x y z
N MET A 1 1.27 1.08 -16.01
CA MET A 1 0.92 0.28 -14.83
C MET A 1 1.57 -1.08 -14.99
N THR A 2 2.16 -1.63 -13.92
CA THR A 2 2.89 -2.91 -13.92
C THR A 2 2.29 -3.82 -12.86
N GLN A 3 2.16 -5.12 -13.14
CA GLN A 3 1.62 -6.09 -12.20
C GLN A 3 2.75 -6.80 -11.44
N LEU A 4 2.59 -6.91 -10.12
CA LEU A 4 3.47 -7.67 -9.23
C LEU A 4 2.67 -8.80 -8.60
N ILE A 5 3.20 -10.04 -8.67
CA ILE A 5 2.61 -11.21 -8.03
C ILE A 5 3.43 -11.53 -6.78
N LEU A 6 2.77 -11.63 -5.64
CA LEU A 6 3.39 -11.96 -4.35
C LEU A 6 2.78 -13.26 -3.83
N GLN A 7 3.62 -14.20 -3.43
CA GLN A 7 3.19 -15.38 -2.68
C GLN A 7 3.33 -15.08 -1.19
N VAL A 8 2.25 -15.25 -0.45
CA VAL A 8 2.20 -15.06 1.01
C VAL A 8 1.50 -16.25 1.65
N PRO A 9 1.78 -16.58 2.92
CA PRO A 9 1.02 -17.59 3.64
C PRO A 9 -0.47 -17.21 3.70
N GLU A 10 -1.37 -18.13 3.36
CA GLU A 10 -2.82 -17.88 3.38
C GLU A 10 -3.32 -17.46 4.77
N SER A 11 -2.64 -17.92 5.82
CA SER A 11 -2.90 -17.55 7.21
C SER A 11 -2.76 -16.05 7.50
N VAL A 12 -2.09 -15.28 6.63
CA VAL A 12 -1.94 -13.82 6.80
C VAL A 12 -3.29 -13.10 6.68
N PHE A 13 -4.16 -13.55 5.78
CA PHE A 13 -5.49 -12.97 5.58
C PHE A 13 -6.38 -13.17 6.82
N ALA A 14 -6.30 -14.37 7.41
CA ALA A 14 -6.99 -14.69 8.66
C ALA A 14 -6.42 -13.89 9.84
N SER A 15 -5.10 -13.76 9.93
CA SER A 15 -4.44 -13.07 11.05
C SER A 15 -4.74 -11.56 11.04
N LEU A 16 -4.84 -10.96 9.85
CA LEU A 16 -5.10 -9.53 9.69
C LEU A 16 -6.58 -9.21 9.48
N HIS A 17 -7.45 -10.21 9.37
CA HIS A 17 -8.88 -10.06 9.09
C HIS A 17 -9.13 -9.22 7.82
N ARG A 18 -8.39 -9.50 6.75
CA ARG A 18 -8.46 -8.76 5.48
C ARG A 18 -8.71 -9.67 4.28
N ALA A 19 -9.49 -9.18 3.33
CA ALA A 19 -9.61 -9.82 2.04
C ALA A 19 -8.30 -9.67 1.21
N PRO A 20 -8.00 -10.57 0.26
CA PRO A 20 -6.75 -10.53 -0.50
C PRO A 20 -6.51 -9.22 -1.28
N ASP A 21 -7.58 -8.62 -1.79
CA ASP A 21 -7.57 -7.35 -2.53
C ASP A 21 -7.25 -6.16 -1.61
N GLU A 22 -7.84 -6.13 -0.40
CA GLU A 22 -7.53 -5.13 0.62
C GLU A 22 -6.09 -5.26 1.12
N PHE A 23 -5.63 -6.50 1.32
CA PHE A 23 -4.27 -6.80 1.78
C PHE A 23 -3.21 -6.30 0.79
N GLY A 24 -3.43 -6.48 -0.52
CA GLY A 24 -2.51 -5.99 -1.55
C GLY A 24 -2.34 -4.46 -1.51
N GLN A 25 -3.42 -3.73 -1.24
CA GLN A 25 -3.38 -2.27 -1.10
C GLN A 25 -2.68 -1.84 0.19
N GLU A 26 -3.01 -2.45 1.33
CA GLU A 26 -2.34 -2.17 2.62
C GLU A 26 -0.83 -2.46 2.55
N MET A 27 -0.43 -3.59 1.94
CA MET A 27 0.98 -3.95 1.72
C MET A 27 1.72 -2.91 0.89
N ARG A 28 1.08 -2.39 -0.16
CA ARG A 28 1.66 -1.37 -1.03
C ARG A 28 1.90 -0.06 -0.26
N VAL A 29 0.94 0.34 0.58
CA VAL A 29 1.06 1.53 1.45
C VAL A 29 2.18 1.32 2.48
N ALA A 30 2.20 0.16 3.16
CA ALA A 30 3.23 -0.16 4.16
C ALA A 30 4.65 -0.13 3.56
N ALA A 31 4.82 -0.69 2.35
CA ALA A 31 6.09 -0.63 1.64
C ALA A 31 6.50 0.80 1.27
N ALA A 32 5.56 1.61 0.77
CA ALA A 32 5.80 3.01 0.43
C ALA A 32 6.25 3.83 1.64
N VAL A 33 5.54 3.69 2.78
CA VAL A 33 5.91 4.33 4.05
C VAL A 33 7.30 3.89 4.47
N LYS A 34 7.58 2.57 4.43
CA LYS A 34 8.88 2.07 4.88
C LYS A 34 10.04 2.58 4.02
N TRP A 35 9.85 2.68 2.71
CA TRP A 35 10.88 3.23 1.83
C TRP A 35 11.10 4.72 2.01
N TYR A 36 10.05 5.49 2.33
CA TYR A 36 10.19 6.90 2.69
C TYR A 36 10.95 7.08 4.01
N GLU A 37 10.58 6.34 5.06
CA GLU A 37 11.28 6.34 6.36
C GLU A 37 12.78 6.03 6.21
N LEU A 38 13.12 5.10 5.31
CA LEU A 38 14.50 4.72 5.03
C LEU A 38 15.23 5.68 4.07
N GLY A 39 14.58 6.75 3.61
CA GLY A 39 15.15 7.71 2.65
C GLY A 39 15.39 7.14 1.24
N LYS A 40 14.80 5.99 0.91
CA LYS A 40 14.96 5.33 -0.41
C LYS A 40 14.14 5.99 -1.51
N VAL A 41 13.02 6.62 -1.14
CA VAL A 41 12.14 7.33 -2.06
C VAL A 41 11.73 8.67 -1.46
N SER A 42 11.42 9.65 -2.31
CA SER A 42 10.82 10.91 -1.87
C SER A 42 9.37 10.71 -1.43
N GLN A 43 8.83 11.65 -0.65
CA GLN A 43 7.41 11.62 -0.22
C GLN A 43 6.45 11.52 -1.43
N GLY A 44 6.72 12.29 -2.51
CA GLY A 44 5.89 12.25 -3.71
C GLY A 44 5.93 10.89 -4.42
N LYS A 45 7.10 10.24 -4.45
CA LYS A 45 7.23 8.89 -5.00
C LYS A 45 6.58 7.84 -4.09
N ALA A 46 6.65 7.99 -2.77
CA ALA A 46 5.92 7.13 -1.83
C ALA A 46 4.40 7.24 -2.01
N ALA A 47 3.86 8.46 -2.18
CA ALA A 47 2.43 8.65 -2.46
C ALA A 47 2.00 7.99 -3.79
N GLU A 48 2.80 8.14 -4.85
CA GLU A 48 2.59 7.47 -6.14
C GLU A 48 2.59 5.93 -5.98
N ILE A 49 3.59 5.38 -5.28
CA ILE A 49 3.69 3.94 -5.01
C ILE A 49 2.49 3.46 -4.20
N ALA A 50 2.06 4.21 -3.18
CA ALA A 50 0.91 3.87 -2.35
C ALA A 50 -0.43 3.89 -3.13
N GLY A 51 -0.43 4.35 -4.39
CA GLY A 51 -1.66 4.57 -5.15
C GLY A 51 -2.49 5.74 -4.60
N LEU A 52 -1.88 6.60 -3.80
CA LEU A 52 -2.52 7.79 -3.25
C LEU A 52 -2.36 8.92 -4.26
N SER A 53 -3.44 9.21 -4.99
CA SER A 53 -3.53 10.46 -5.75
C SER A 53 -3.50 11.64 -4.78
N ARG A 54 -2.76 12.70 -5.13
CA ARG A 54 -2.53 13.89 -4.29
C ARG A 54 -3.79 14.65 -3.84
N CYS A 55 -4.97 14.28 -4.35
CA CYS A 55 -6.28 14.76 -3.93
C CYS A 55 -7.30 13.62 -3.99
N ALA A 56 -7.54 12.98 -2.85
CA ALA A 56 -8.80 12.31 -2.56
C ALA A 56 -9.06 12.48 -1.06
N VAL A 57 -9.06 13.74 -0.60
CA VAL A 57 -9.93 14.09 0.51
C VAL A 57 -11.30 14.09 -0.12
N ASP A 58 -12.11 13.08 0.17
CA ASP A 58 -13.55 13.17 -0.03
C ASP A 58 -14.03 14.15 1.05
N PRO A 59 -14.44 15.39 0.69
CA PRO A 59 -15.10 16.23 1.67
C PRO A 59 -16.51 15.65 1.77
N LEU A 60 -16.76 14.85 2.80
CA LEU A 60 -18.05 14.64 3.48
C LEU A 60 -17.98 13.36 4.35
N GLU A 61 -17.41 13.47 5.54
CA GLU A 61 -17.99 12.94 6.79
C GLU A 61 -17.76 13.96 7.92
#